data_AF-A0A1X7USW1-F1
#
_entry.id   AF-A0A1X7USW1-F1
#
_cell.length_a   1.000
_cell.length_b   1.000
_cell.length_c   1.000
_cell.angle_alpha   90.00
_cell.angle_beta   90.00
_cell.angle_gamma   90.00
#
_symmetry.space_group_name_H-M   'P 1'
#
loop_
_entity.id
_entity.type
_entity.pdbx_description
1 polymer ?
#
loop_
_entity_poly.entity_id
_entity_poly.type
_entity_poly.pdbx_seq_one_letter_code
_entity_poly.pdbx_strand_id
1 'polypeptide(L)'
;MEGEENFTYESLGQDTIKENNIYELCQTSANEESGRVEEPKDIKESSNKEISTWNKPVIIILIIILLSMIVILLVSIFCLMLFQISTRDTTRTAGATTSSGAITGVNTTTEVNTTTEVNTTTGVNTTTGFNSTCTTGVNITTGVNTTTGASTGTNWSSPGVIDDILLIAQKLYNDSTALPTSCEQLKIQNPNLYSGYYILASANGSTTYTAYCKMNMLCGSIGWTRLVYFYLHGQNLKCPSGFRLYQSGYYKACGRPATSSGSCASVQFPFHGISYSQICGRVTGFQYGSTDAINYVSSSYRNNIDSYYVDGVSITRGSPRQHVWTLMAGYSEGSSASNACPCNTGSSVSVQSFIGNNYFCESGNPNSGTSNTLYTSDYLWDHQSSYCRSLESPCCNSNGPWFHRDYGSNTTTDYIELRVCGDEGTQNEDSPVIYYEIYVK
;
A
#
# COMPACT_ATOMS: atom_id res chain seq x y z
N MET A 1 48.73 -44.02 7.94
CA MET A 1 49.77 -43.00 7.65
C MET A 1 49.41 -42.37 6.32
N GLU A 2 48.30 -41.66 6.21
CA GLU A 2 47.76 -40.52 7.02
C GLU A 2 48.39 -39.18 6.61
N GLY A 3 47.53 -38.17 6.46
CA GLY A 3 47.81 -36.88 5.84
C GLY A 3 46.53 -36.05 5.64
N GLU A 4 45.59 -36.17 6.57
CA GLU A 4 44.53 -35.18 6.83
C GLU A 4 45.21 -33.88 7.32
N GLU A 5 44.66 -32.67 7.25
CA GLU A 5 43.34 -32.13 6.89
C GLU A 5 43.63 -30.71 6.27
N ASN A 6 42.72 -29.80 5.85
CA ASN A 6 41.32 -29.56 6.15
C ASN A 6 40.70 -28.68 5.03
N PHE A 7 39.40 -28.79 4.77
CA PHE A 7 38.67 -27.88 3.85
C PHE A 7 37.71 -26.98 4.65
N THR A 8 38.07 -25.71 4.85
CA THR A 8 37.19 -24.73 5.48
C THR A 8 36.11 -24.24 4.49
N TYR A 9 34.85 -24.57 4.79
CA TYR A 9 33.69 -24.12 4.02
C TYR A 9 33.32 -22.69 4.47
N GLU A 10 33.54 -21.67 3.64
CA GLU A 10 33.11 -20.31 4.00
C GLU A 10 31.58 -20.20 3.94
N SER A 11 30.99 -19.89 5.09
CA SER A 11 29.57 -19.61 5.22
C SER A 11 29.25 -18.29 4.52
N LEU A 12 28.52 -18.35 3.40
CA LEU A 12 27.90 -17.18 2.77
C LEU A 12 27.16 -16.36 3.84
N GLY A 13 27.57 -15.11 4.02
CA GLY A 13 26.98 -14.21 5.01
C GLY A 13 25.52 -13.90 4.68
N GLN A 14 24.69 -13.75 5.71
CA GLN A 14 23.32 -13.26 5.55
C GLN A 14 23.34 -11.76 5.19
N ASP A 15 23.46 -11.46 3.90
CA ASP A 15 23.32 -10.10 3.39
C ASP A 15 21.93 -9.57 3.77
N THR A 16 21.94 -8.57 4.66
CA THR A 16 20.72 -8.08 5.28
C THR A 16 20.01 -7.16 4.30
N ILE A 17 18.87 -7.61 3.75
CA ILE A 17 18.08 -6.84 2.79
C ILE A 17 17.70 -5.49 3.42
N LYS A 18 18.35 -4.42 2.95
CA LYS A 18 18.04 -3.05 3.34
C LYS A 18 16.81 -2.59 2.57
N GLU A 19 15.70 -2.38 3.25
CA GLU A 19 14.53 -1.67 2.74
C GLU A 19 14.88 -0.18 2.49
N ASN A 20 15.63 0.09 1.43
CA ASN A 20 15.81 1.42 0.86
C ASN A 20 14.74 1.62 -0.22
N ASN A 21 13.72 2.45 0.05
CA ASN A 21 12.60 2.83 -0.84
C ASN A 21 12.80 2.45 -2.32
N ILE A 22 12.30 1.26 -2.67
CA ILE A 22 12.51 0.64 -3.98
C ILE A 22 11.52 1.22 -4.99
N TYR A 23 12.01 1.73 -6.13
CA TYR A 23 11.17 1.87 -7.32
C TYR A 23 10.78 0.45 -7.76
N GLU A 24 9.49 0.08 -7.73
CA GLU A 24 9.01 -1.31 -7.74
C GLU A 24 9.30 -2.15 -9.00
N LEU A 25 10.12 -1.65 -9.94
CA LEU A 25 10.68 -2.41 -11.06
C LEU A 25 12.20 -2.23 -11.15
N CYS A 26 12.93 -3.07 -10.42
CA CYS A 26 14.38 -3.19 -10.56
C CYS A 26 14.73 -4.18 -11.69
N GLN A 27 15.54 -3.74 -12.66
CA GLN A 27 16.34 -4.64 -13.51
C GLN A 27 17.81 -4.33 -13.29
N THR A 28 18.61 -5.36 -13.02
CA THR A 28 20.05 -5.25 -12.82
C THR A 28 20.78 -5.19 -14.17
N SER A 29 21.58 -4.15 -14.36
CA SER A 29 22.61 -4.10 -15.39
C SER A 29 23.86 -3.43 -14.82
N ALA A 30 25.03 -3.97 -15.14
CA ALA A 30 26.29 -3.50 -14.59
C ALA A 30 26.95 -2.46 -15.51
N ASN A 31 27.46 -1.38 -14.94
CA ASN A 31 28.90 -1.05 -14.96
C ASN A 31 29.16 0.17 -14.07
N GLU A 32 30.33 0.19 -13.43
CA GLU A 32 30.84 1.33 -12.68
C GLU A 32 31.58 2.31 -13.62
N GLU A 33 31.50 3.62 -13.37
CA GLU A 33 32.72 4.44 -13.46
C GLU A 33 32.67 5.68 -12.56
N SER A 34 33.87 6.17 -12.20
CA SER A 34 34.12 7.04 -11.04
C SER A 34 33.78 8.52 -11.25
N GLY A 35 33.17 9.14 -10.23
CA GLY A 35 32.71 10.55 -10.24
C GLY A 35 33.01 11.31 -8.94
N ARG A 36 34.30 11.56 -8.69
CA ARG A 36 34.89 12.29 -7.55
C ARG A 36 34.07 13.48 -6.99
N VAL A 37 33.81 13.46 -5.68
CA VAL A 37 33.20 14.56 -4.90
C VAL A 37 34.28 15.43 -4.25
N GLU A 38 34.04 16.75 -4.12
CA GLU A 38 34.84 17.67 -3.30
C GLU A 38 34.02 18.27 -2.14
N GLU A 39 34.72 18.61 -1.06
CA GLU A 39 34.19 19.11 0.22
C GLU A 39 34.50 20.61 0.38
N PRO A 40 33.56 21.42 0.93
CA PRO A 40 33.91 22.61 1.69
C PRO A 40 33.46 22.54 3.16
N LYS A 41 34.26 23.17 4.04
CA LYS A 41 34.20 22.99 5.50
C LYS A 41 33.45 24.10 6.24
N ASP A 42 32.84 23.68 7.36
CA ASP A 42 32.69 24.37 8.65
C ASP A 42 32.12 25.81 8.79
N ILE A 43 31.64 26.03 10.03
CA ILE A 43 31.40 27.31 10.74
C ILE A 43 29.99 27.93 10.57
N LYS A 44 29.03 27.55 11.43
CA LYS A 44 28.91 28.14 12.79
C LYS A 44 27.83 27.48 13.66
N GLU A 45 28.17 27.21 14.92
CA GLU A 45 27.23 26.76 15.95
C GLU A 45 26.56 27.97 16.63
N SER A 46 25.26 27.88 16.94
CA SER A 46 24.53 28.98 17.61
C SER A 46 23.58 28.50 18.71
N SER A 47 24.10 28.48 19.94
CA SER A 47 23.38 28.57 21.22
C SER A 47 22.04 27.84 21.37
N ASN A 48 22.06 26.70 22.07
CA ASN A 48 20.85 26.08 22.62
C ASN A 48 20.01 27.08 23.42
N LYS A 49 18.68 27.00 23.26
CA LYS A 49 17.71 27.66 24.14
C LYS A 49 17.01 26.56 24.95
N GLU A 50 17.16 26.58 26.27
CA GLU A 50 16.68 25.50 27.13
C GLU A 50 15.17 25.30 27.03
N ILE A 51 14.75 24.10 26.63
CA ILE A 51 13.36 23.66 26.73
C ILE A 51 13.21 22.92 28.07
N SER A 52 12.29 23.42 28.89
CA SER A 52 12.01 22.93 30.25
C SER A 52 11.93 21.41 30.33
N THR A 53 12.82 20.80 31.12
CA THR A 53 12.79 19.36 31.39
C THR A 53 11.64 19.03 32.35
N TRP A 54 10.50 18.60 31.80
CA TRP A 54 9.48 17.93 32.61
C TRP A 54 10.08 16.70 33.32
N ASN A 55 9.74 16.52 34.59
CA ASN A 55 10.37 15.54 35.46
C ASN A 55 10.08 14.10 35.02
N LYS A 56 11.03 13.50 34.29
CA LYS A 56 11.03 12.09 33.86
C LYS A 56 10.50 11.07 34.90
N PRO A 57 10.86 11.12 36.22
CA PRO A 57 10.30 10.18 37.19
C PRO A 57 8.77 10.25 37.34
N VAL A 58 8.13 11.40 37.15
CA VAL A 58 6.67 11.56 37.31
C VAL A 58 5.92 10.80 36.21
N ILE A 59 6.42 10.89 34.97
CA ILE A 59 5.84 10.17 33.82
C ILE A 59 5.94 8.65 34.01
N ILE A 60 7.08 8.17 34.51
CA ILE A 60 7.30 6.75 34.79
C ILE A 60 6.34 6.24 35.87
N ILE A 61 6.14 7.01 36.95
CA ILE A 61 5.19 6.67 38.03
C ILE A 61 3.75 6.60 37.49
N LEU A 62 3.33 7.55 36.65
CA LEU A 62 2.00 7.54 36.02
C LEU A 62 1.79 6.32 35.11
N ILE A 63 2.80 5.92 34.34
CA ILE A 63 2.75 4.71 33.50
C ILE A 63 2.60 3.44 34.36
N ILE A 64 3.34 3.33 35.47
CA ILE A 64 3.24 2.18 36.38
C ILE A 64 1.85 2.08 37.01
N ILE A 65 1.26 3.20 37.43
CA ILE A 65 -0.11 3.25 37.97
C ILE A 65 -1.14 2.83 36.91
N LEU A 66 -1.00 3.32 35.68
CA LEU A 66 -1.89 2.97 34.56
C LEU A 66 -1.83 1.47 34.22
N LEU A 67 -0.62 0.90 34.14
CA LEU A 67 -0.44 -0.53 33.90
C LEU A 67 -1.05 -1.39 35.02
N SER A 68 -0.89 -0.99 36.29
CA SER A 68 -1.50 -1.66 37.43
C SER A 68 -3.04 -1.66 37.34
N MET A 69 -3.65 -0.52 36.99
CA MET A 69 -5.10 -0.41 36.78
C MET A 69 -5.61 -1.34 35.66
N ILE A 70 -4.87 -1.44 34.56
CA ILE A 70 -5.21 -2.32 33.42
C ILE A 70 -5.16 -3.80 33.85
N VAL A 71 -4.14 -4.23 34.59
CA VAL A 71 -4.03 -5.62 35.08
C VAL A 71 -5.19 -5.98 36.02
N ILE A 72 -5.57 -5.08 36.94
CA ILE A 72 -6.71 -5.28 37.85
C ILE A 72 -8.03 -5.39 37.06
N LEU A 73 -8.21 -4.58 36.02
CA LEU A 73 -9.39 -4.65 35.15
C LEU A 73 -9.45 -5.99 34.39
N LEU A 74 -8.33 -6.47 33.85
CA LEU A 74 -8.27 -7.75 33.13
C LEU A 74 -8.58 -8.95 34.05
N VAL A 75 -8.03 -8.95 35.28
CA VAL A 75 -8.32 -9.99 36.28
C VAL A 75 -9.80 -9.99 36.68
N SER A 76 -10.40 -8.81 36.93
CA SER A 76 -11.82 -8.73 37.28
C SER A 76 -12.75 -9.17 36.15
N ILE A 77 -12.43 -8.85 34.89
CA ILE A 77 -13.16 -9.38 33.71
C ILE A 77 -13.04 -10.91 33.65
N PHE A 78 -11.86 -11.48 33.87
CA PHE A 78 -11.67 -12.93 33.89
C PHE A 78 -12.48 -13.63 35.00
N CYS A 79 -12.52 -13.05 36.20
CA CYS A 79 -13.36 -13.55 37.29
C CYS A 79 -14.87 -13.51 36.96
N LEU A 80 -15.34 -12.47 36.26
CA LEU A 80 -16.74 -12.39 35.81
C LEU A 80 -17.07 -13.46 34.75
N MET A 81 -16.15 -13.75 33.83
CA MET A 81 -16.31 -14.84 32.85
C MET A 81 -16.38 -16.22 33.53
N LEU A 82 -15.52 -16.49 34.52
CA LEU A 82 -15.57 -17.71 35.31
C LEU A 82 -16.88 -17.83 36.12
N PHE A 83 -17.39 -16.73 36.67
CA PHE A 83 -18.67 -16.73 37.37
C PHE A 83 -19.84 -17.07 36.42
N GLN A 84 -19.87 -16.49 35.22
CA GLN A 84 -20.91 -16.82 34.23
C GLN A 84 -20.88 -18.30 33.81
N ILE A 85 -19.70 -18.90 33.69
CA ILE A 85 -19.56 -20.35 33.45
C ILE A 85 -20.17 -21.13 34.63
N SER A 86 -19.80 -20.81 35.87
CA SER A 86 -20.31 -21.51 37.06
C SER A 86 -21.83 -21.39 37.25
N THR A 87 -22.46 -20.30 36.80
CA THR A 87 -23.93 -20.15 36.87
C THR A 87 -24.70 -20.97 35.83
N ARG A 88 -24.03 -21.57 34.84
CA ARG A 88 -24.68 -22.15 33.65
C ARG A 88 -25.17 -23.59 33.82
N ASP A 89 -24.66 -24.32 34.81
CA ASP A 89 -24.99 -25.74 35.04
C ASP A 89 -26.23 -25.96 35.93
N THR A 90 -26.78 -24.92 36.57
CA THR A 90 -27.89 -25.08 37.56
C THR A 90 -29.30 -25.03 36.95
N THR A 91 -29.48 -25.07 35.62
CA THR A 91 -30.82 -25.10 34.99
C THR A 91 -30.92 -25.96 33.72
N ARG A 92 -31.14 -27.28 33.88
CA ARG A 92 -31.99 -28.11 32.98
C ARG A 92 -32.21 -29.55 33.50
N THR A 93 -33.18 -29.74 34.40
CA THR A 93 -33.63 -31.08 34.82
C THR A 93 -35.15 -31.14 35.00
N ALA A 94 -35.91 -31.36 33.92
CA ALA A 94 -37.33 -31.66 33.99
C ALA A 94 -37.86 -32.34 32.71
N GLY A 95 -38.33 -33.59 32.83
CA GLY A 95 -39.14 -34.33 31.85
C GLY A 95 -38.41 -34.92 30.63
N ALA A 96 -38.77 -36.11 30.12
CA ALA A 96 -39.57 -37.20 30.70
C ALA A 96 -39.34 -38.50 29.92
N THR A 97 -39.35 -39.65 30.62
CA THR A 97 -39.46 -41.02 30.07
C THR A 97 -40.72 -41.15 29.19
N THR A 98 -40.75 -41.89 28.06
CA THR A 98 -40.95 -43.37 27.94
C THR A 98 -40.76 -43.85 26.48
N SER A 99 -40.65 -45.14 26.12
CA SER A 99 -40.09 -46.35 26.79
C SER A 99 -40.10 -47.59 25.85
N SER A 100 -39.03 -48.42 25.91
CA SER A 100 -39.00 -49.87 25.62
C SER A 100 -39.17 -50.40 24.16
N GLY A 101 -38.26 -51.31 23.74
CA GLY A 101 -38.21 -51.90 22.38
C GLY A 101 -37.27 -53.11 22.17
N ALA A 102 -37.08 -53.93 23.21
CA ALA A 102 -36.56 -55.31 23.28
C ALA A 102 -36.62 -56.23 22.01
N ILE A 103 -35.71 -57.22 21.71
CA ILE A 103 -34.36 -57.66 22.16
C ILE A 103 -33.67 -58.50 21.01
N THR A 104 -32.41 -58.93 21.23
CA THR A 104 -31.62 -60.08 20.66
C THR A 104 -30.81 -59.87 19.36
N GLY A 105 -29.56 -60.37 19.25
CA GLY A 105 -28.64 -61.00 20.23
C GLY A 105 -27.17 -60.92 19.73
N VAL A 106 -26.17 -60.55 20.54
CA VAL A 106 -25.40 -61.37 21.53
C VAL A 106 -24.40 -62.35 20.90
N ASN A 107 -23.12 -61.94 20.86
CA ASN A 107 -21.95 -62.57 21.50
C ASN A 107 -20.86 -61.46 21.61
N THR A 108 -20.17 -61.08 22.70
CA THR A 108 -19.53 -61.75 23.86
C THR A 108 -18.40 -62.73 23.46
N THR A 109 -17.19 -62.79 24.05
CA THR A 109 -16.50 -62.13 25.22
C THR A 109 -15.03 -62.64 25.20
N THR A 110 -13.93 -61.98 25.62
CA THR A 110 -13.57 -60.62 26.11
C THR A 110 -12.03 -60.46 25.88
N GLU A 111 -11.09 -59.75 26.56
CA GLU A 111 -10.92 -58.83 27.73
C GLU A 111 -9.62 -58.00 27.40
N VAL A 112 -9.50 -56.66 27.50
CA VAL A 112 -9.43 -55.71 28.67
C VAL A 112 -7.99 -55.34 29.14
N ASN A 113 -7.81 -54.03 29.38
CA ASN A 113 -6.77 -53.30 30.14
C ASN A 113 -5.33 -53.05 29.59
N THR A 114 -5.02 -51.75 29.55
CA THR A 114 -3.71 -51.06 29.59
C THR A 114 -2.90 -51.40 30.86
N THR A 115 -1.56 -51.31 30.90
CA THR A 115 -0.78 -50.05 30.99
C THR A 115 0.68 -50.11 30.44
N THR A 116 1.26 -48.91 30.30
CA THR A 116 2.70 -48.51 30.23
C THR A 116 3.71 -49.44 30.95
N GLU A 117 5.01 -49.52 30.61
CA GLU A 117 5.89 -48.69 29.74
C GLU A 117 7.21 -49.44 29.44
N VAL A 118 7.81 -49.33 28.23
CA VAL A 118 9.27 -49.46 27.98
C VAL A 118 9.66 -48.67 26.72
N ASN A 119 10.69 -47.82 26.80
CA ASN A 119 11.37 -47.24 25.64
C ASN A 119 12.60 -48.05 25.24
N THR A 120 12.76 -48.36 23.95
CA THR A 120 14.06 -48.73 23.35
C THR A 120 14.23 -48.10 21.96
N THR A 121 15.23 -47.23 21.84
CA THR A 121 15.57 -46.54 20.58
C THR A 121 16.60 -47.31 19.75
N THR A 122 16.28 -47.58 18.49
CA THR A 122 17.25 -47.70 17.38
C THR A 122 16.64 -47.09 16.12
N GLY A 123 17.40 -46.22 15.45
CA GLY A 123 16.91 -45.47 14.29
C GLY A 123 17.25 -46.12 12.95
N VAL A 124 16.55 -45.71 11.89
CA VAL A 124 16.89 -46.03 10.50
C VAL A 124 16.77 -44.74 9.68
N ASN A 125 17.90 -44.24 9.16
CA ASN A 125 17.92 -43.21 8.13
C ASN A 125 17.82 -43.88 6.75
N THR A 126 16.78 -43.60 5.97
CA THR A 126 16.69 -43.99 4.54
C THR A 126 16.82 -42.76 3.65
N THR A 127 18.07 -42.40 3.34
CA THR A 127 18.39 -41.32 2.39
C THR A 127 18.24 -41.82 0.95
N THR A 128 17.09 -41.59 0.33
CA THR A 128 16.88 -41.89 -1.11
C THR A 128 17.24 -40.67 -1.96
N GLY A 129 18.49 -40.59 -2.41
CA GLY A 129 18.94 -39.56 -3.36
C GLY A 129 18.27 -39.72 -4.72
N PHE A 130 17.52 -38.71 -5.18
CA PHE A 130 16.78 -38.76 -6.43
C PHE A 130 17.65 -38.29 -7.62
N ASN A 131 18.37 -39.23 -8.22
CA ASN A 131 19.02 -39.03 -9.51
C ASN A 131 18.08 -39.51 -10.63
N SER A 132 17.79 -38.68 -11.63
CA SER A 132 17.04 -39.10 -12.81
C SER A 132 17.49 -38.37 -14.07
N THR A 133 18.14 -39.13 -14.94
CA THR A 133 18.49 -38.78 -16.31
C THR A 133 17.25 -38.56 -17.16
N CYS A 134 17.36 -37.76 -18.23
CA CYS A 134 16.27 -37.54 -19.17
C CYS A 134 15.80 -38.85 -19.83
N THR A 135 14.49 -39.13 -19.77
CA THR A 135 13.83 -40.09 -20.68
C THR A 135 12.42 -39.59 -21.04
N THR A 136 11.93 -40.00 -22.21
CA THR A 136 10.78 -39.40 -22.89
C THR A 136 9.41 -39.95 -22.46
N GLY A 137 8.43 -39.07 -22.34
CA GLY A 137 7.01 -39.40 -22.53
C GLY A 137 6.22 -39.69 -21.25
N VAL A 138 5.50 -38.67 -20.77
CA VAL A 138 4.41 -38.83 -19.77
C VAL A 138 3.13 -38.26 -20.36
N ASN A 139 2.07 -39.07 -20.38
CA ASN A 139 0.78 -38.70 -20.96
C ASN A 139 -0.10 -38.07 -19.86
N ILE A 140 -0.25 -36.74 -19.87
CA ILE A 140 -0.93 -36.00 -18.79
C ILE A 140 -2.44 -35.95 -19.05
N THR A 141 -3.17 -36.88 -18.41
CA THR A 141 -4.65 -36.92 -18.46
C THR A 141 -5.28 -37.14 -17.08
N THR A 142 -4.87 -36.35 -16.09
CA THR A 142 -5.60 -36.16 -14.81
C THR A 142 -5.53 -34.70 -14.39
N GLY A 143 -6.65 -34.15 -13.92
CA GLY A 143 -6.76 -32.73 -13.60
C GLY A 143 -5.97 -32.33 -12.36
N VAL A 144 -5.18 -31.26 -12.46
CA VAL A 144 -4.46 -30.64 -11.34
C VAL A 144 -5.46 -29.87 -10.48
N ASN A 145 -6.19 -30.60 -9.62
CA ASN A 145 -7.06 -30.00 -8.61
C ASN A 145 -6.26 -29.73 -7.34
N THR A 146 -5.41 -28.70 -7.36
CA THR A 146 -4.59 -28.29 -6.21
C THR A 146 -5.44 -27.63 -5.13
N THR A 147 -6.22 -28.44 -4.41
CA THR A 147 -6.64 -28.13 -3.06
C THR A 147 -5.41 -28.10 -2.16
N THR A 148 -4.75 -26.95 -2.05
CA THR A 148 -3.75 -26.69 -1.02
C THR A 148 -4.44 -26.74 0.33
N GLY A 149 -4.50 -27.92 0.93
CA GLY A 149 -4.98 -28.12 2.28
C GLY A 149 -4.05 -27.39 3.24
N ALA A 150 -4.42 -26.16 3.62
CA ALA A 150 -3.77 -25.43 4.68
C ALA A 150 -3.95 -26.24 5.98
N SER A 151 -2.92 -26.99 6.36
CA SER A 151 -2.87 -27.67 7.64
C SER A 151 -2.96 -26.61 8.73
N THR A 152 -3.84 -26.81 9.71
CA THR A 152 -4.10 -25.85 10.78
C THR A 152 -3.00 -25.89 11.85
N GLY A 153 -1.77 -25.58 11.43
CA GLY A 153 -0.64 -25.30 12.30
C GLY A 153 -0.55 -23.79 12.54
N THR A 154 -0.78 -23.36 13.78
CA THR A 154 -0.70 -21.95 14.16
C THR A 154 0.74 -21.45 14.16
N ASN A 155 1.17 -20.85 13.05
CA ASN A 155 2.33 -19.96 12.99
C ASN A 155 2.15 -18.92 11.89
N TRP A 156 2.55 -17.67 12.16
CA TRP A 156 2.43 -16.54 11.26
C TRP A 156 3.48 -16.65 10.15
N SER A 157 3.11 -17.15 8.97
CA SER A 157 3.94 -17.03 7.77
C SER A 157 3.98 -15.57 7.32
N SER A 158 5.19 -15.04 7.14
CA SER A 158 5.38 -13.69 6.59
C SER A 158 4.81 -13.62 5.16
N PRO A 159 4.15 -12.51 4.74
CA PRO A 159 3.49 -12.41 3.43
C PRO A 159 4.37 -12.85 2.25
N GLY A 160 5.65 -12.48 2.24
CA GLY A 160 6.59 -12.82 1.18
C GLY A 160 6.74 -14.33 0.92
N VAL A 161 6.57 -15.19 1.94
CA VAL A 161 6.66 -16.66 1.76
C VAL A 161 5.53 -17.19 0.89
N ILE A 162 4.37 -16.53 0.88
CA ILE A 162 3.24 -16.90 0.02
C ILE A 162 3.47 -16.39 -1.42
N ASP A 163 3.97 -15.16 -1.57
CA ASP A 163 4.34 -14.58 -2.87
C ASP A 163 5.46 -15.40 -3.55
N ASP A 164 6.50 -15.82 -2.82
CA ASP A 164 7.61 -16.64 -3.35
C ASP A 164 7.13 -17.99 -3.92
N ILE A 165 6.24 -18.69 -3.19
CA ILE A 165 5.66 -19.96 -3.64
C ILE A 165 4.80 -19.77 -4.89
N LEU A 166 4.02 -18.69 -4.94
CA LEU A 166 3.21 -18.32 -6.10
C LEU A 166 4.08 -18.01 -7.33
N LEU A 167 5.20 -17.31 -7.12
CA LEU A 167 6.19 -16.97 -8.15
C LEU A 167 6.86 -18.21 -8.75
N ILE A 168 7.21 -19.19 -7.91
CA ILE A 168 7.81 -20.46 -8.34
C ILE A 168 6.78 -21.31 -9.10
N ALA A 169 5.54 -21.40 -8.61
CA ALA A 169 4.46 -22.12 -9.28
C ALA A 169 4.16 -21.54 -10.67
N GLN A 170 4.17 -20.20 -10.81
CA GLN A 170 3.94 -19.52 -12.09
C GLN A 170 5.04 -19.85 -13.11
N LYS A 171 6.32 -19.94 -12.71
CA LYS A 171 7.42 -20.36 -13.59
C LYS A 171 7.23 -21.80 -14.08
N LEU A 172 6.98 -22.72 -13.16
CA LEU A 172 6.81 -24.16 -13.47
C LEU A 172 5.60 -24.44 -14.38
N TYR A 173 4.55 -23.62 -14.32
CA TYR A 173 3.43 -23.70 -15.26
C TYR A 173 3.78 -23.11 -16.63
N ASN A 174 4.50 -21.98 -16.66
CA ASN A 174 4.82 -21.25 -17.89
C ASN A 174 5.97 -21.84 -18.72
N ASP A 175 6.73 -22.82 -18.22
CA ASP A 175 7.59 -23.66 -19.09
C ASP A 175 6.78 -24.41 -20.17
N SER A 176 5.44 -24.45 -20.06
CA SER A 176 4.54 -24.96 -21.10
C SER A 176 3.77 -23.90 -21.89
N THR A 177 3.74 -22.62 -21.46
CA THR A 177 2.91 -21.55 -22.06
C THR A 177 3.54 -20.16 -21.94
N ALA A 178 3.35 -19.32 -22.98
CA ALA A 178 3.92 -17.97 -22.98
C ALA A 178 3.41 -17.10 -21.82
N LEU A 179 4.35 -16.48 -21.09
CA LEU A 179 4.07 -15.55 -19.99
C LEU A 179 3.11 -14.43 -20.40
N PRO A 180 2.10 -14.09 -19.56
CA PRO A 180 1.19 -12.99 -19.86
C PRO A 180 1.90 -11.64 -19.78
N THR A 181 1.50 -10.69 -20.63
CA THR A 181 2.11 -9.36 -20.70
C THR A 181 1.48 -8.33 -19.77
N SER A 182 0.28 -8.61 -19.26
CA SER A 182 -0.45 -7.75 -18.32
C SER A 182 -1.20 -8.55 -17.25
N CYS A 183 -1.54 -7.87 -16.15
CA CYS A 183 -2.41 -8.43 -15.12
C CYS A 183 -3.83 -8.76 -15.64
N GLU A 184 -4.31 -8.11 -16.71
CA GLU A 184 -5.58 -8.43 -17.35
C GLU A 184 -5.50 -9.78 -18.05
N GLN A 185 -4.48 -9.99 -18.89
CA GLN A 185 -4.28 -11.28 -19.57
C GLN A 185 -4.16 -12.41 -18.55
N LEU A 186 -3.37 -12.21 -17.50
CA LEU A 186 -3.19 -13.17 -16.42
C LEU A 186 -4.52 -13.51 -15.71
N LYS A 187 -5.39 -12.50 -15.47
CA LYS A 187 -6.71 -12.69 -14.84
C LYS A 187 -7.74 -13.34 -15.77
N ILE A 188 -7.67 -13.08 -17.07
CA ILE A 188 -8.51 -13.76 -18.09
C ILE A 188 -8.11 -15.23 -18.21
N GLN A 189 -6.81 -15.53 -18.27
CA GLN A 189 -6.29 -16.89 -18.33
C GLN A 189 -6.58 -17.68 -17.04
N ASN A 190 -6.51 -17.02 -15.88
CA ASN A 190 -6.67 -17.65 -14.56
C ASN A 190 -7.66 -16.87 -13.68
N PRO A 191 -8.99 -17.02 -13.90
CA PRO A 191 -10.02 -16.22 -13.21
C PRO A 191 -10.00 -16.32 -11.68
N ASN A 192 -9.47 -17.41 -11.11
CA ASN A 192 -9.43 -17.65 -9.67
C ASN A 192 -8.25 -16.97 -8.94
N LEU A 193 -7.34 -16.28 -9.65
CA LEU A 193 -6.19 -15.62 -9.01
C LEU A 193 -6.60 -14.45 -8.09
N TYR A 194 -5.93 -14.38 -6.95
CA TYR A 194 -6.04 -13.30 -5.97
C TYR A 194 -5.08 -12.15 -6.29
N SER A 195 -5.23 -11.01 -5.60
CA SER A 195 -4.32 -9.87 -5.76
C SER A 195 -2.99 -10.13 -5.05
N GLY A 196 -1.86 -9.92 -5.73
CA GLY A 196 -0.52 -10.30 -5.28
C GLY A 196 0.56 -9.94 -6.30
N TYR A 197 1.81 -10.31 -6.06
CA TYR A 197 2.90 -10.10 -7.03
C TYR A 197 2.99 -11.27 -8.02
N TYR A 198 3.22 -10.94 -9.30
CA TYR A 198 3.35 -11.92 -10.39
C TYR A 198 4.45 -11.53 -11.35
N ILE A 199 5.02 -12.52 -12.06
CA ILE A 199 5.91 -12.28 -13.19
C ILE A 199 5.07 -12.06 -14.44
N LEU A 200 5.39 -11.00 -15.18
CA LEU A 200 4.81 -10.66 -16.47
C LEU A 200 5.92 -10.53 -17.52
N ALA A 201 5.58 -10.72 -18.79
CA ALA A 201 6.44 -10.41 -19.92
C ALA A 201 6.29 -8.94 -20.32
N SER A 202 7.39 -8.27 -20.65
CA SER A 202 7.36 -6.96 -21.32
C SER A 202 6.67 -7.07 -22.69
N ALA A 203 6.01 -6.01 -23.17
CA ALA A 203 5.20 -6.08 -24.40
C ALA A 203 5.99 -6.39 -25.69
N ASN A 204 7.33 -6.31 -25.65
CA ASN A 204 8.22 -6.74 -26.74
C ASN A 204 8.72 -8.19 -26.59
N GLY A 205 8.28 -8.93 -25.55
CA GLY A 205 8.68 -10.30 -25.25
C GLY A 205 10.13 -10.50 -24.82
N SER A 206 10.93 -9.43 -24.74
CA SER A 206 12.40 -9.53 -24.59
C SER A 206 12.87 -9.66 -23.15
N THR A 207 12.07 -9.24 -22.17
CA THR A 207 12.39 -9.30 -20.74
C THR A 207 11.16 -9.65 -19.91
N THR A 208 11.37 -10.13 -18.69
CA THR A 208 10.32 -10.25 -17.66
C THR A 208 10.47 -9.15 -16.61
N TYR A 209 9.37 -8.88 -15.90
CA TYR A 209 9.33 -8.01 -14.74
C TYR A 209 8.34 -8.56 -13.71
N THR A 210 8.52 -8.20 -12.44
CA THR A 210 7.54 -8.46 -11.38
C THR A 210 6.67 -7.23 -11.21
N ALA A 211 5.35 -7.40 -11.07
CA ALA A 211 4.44 -6.32 -10.72
C ALA A 211 3.32 -6.81 -9.80
N TYR A 212 2.72 -5.89 -9.04
CA TYR A 212 1.53 -6.19 -8.23
C TYR A 212 0.27 -6.14 -9.09
N CYS A 213 -0.44 -7.27 -9.18
CA CYS A 213 -1.72 -7.35 -9.86
C CYS A 213 -2.89 -7.17 -8.89
N LYS A 214 -3.75 -6.18 -9.13
CA LYS A 214 -5.05 -6.04 -8.48
C LYS A 214 -6.09 -6.88 -9.24
N MET A 215 -6.33 -8.08 -8.75
CA MET A 215 -7.29 -9.03 -9.33
C MET A 215 -8.73 -8.80 -8.86
N ASN A 216 -8.93 -7.93 -7.86
CA ASN A 216 -10.24 -7.54 -7.34
C ASN A 216 -10.78 -6.31 -8.09
N MET A 217 -12.08 -6.02 -7.93
CA MET A 217 -12.75 -4.87 -8.55
C MET A 217 -12.08 -3.54 -8.19
N LEU A 218 -11.77 -2.74 -9.20
CA LEU A 218 -11.13 -1.43 -9.13
C LEU A 218 -11.51 -0.62 -10.38
N CYS A 219 -11.94 0.65 -10.24
CA CYS A 219 -12.46 1.48 -11.35
C CYS A 219 -13.40 0.73 -12.33
N GLY A 220 -14.33 -0.07 -11.82
CA GLY A 220 -15.28 -0.85 -12.63
C GLY A 220 -14.71 -2.05 -13.40
N SER A 221 -13.42 -2.38 -13.24
CA SER A 221 -12.77 -3.51 -13.91
C SER A 221 -11.89 -4.34 -12.96
N ILE A 222 -11.25 -5.41 -13.48
CA ILE A 222 -10.36 -6.32 -12.76
C ILE A 222 -9.07 -6.56 -13.55
N GLY A 223 -8.01 -7.02 -12.88
CA GLY A 223 -6.74 -7.35 -13.54
C GLY A 223 -5.87 -6.12 -13.81
N TRP A 224 -5.82 -5.17 -12.87
CA TRP A 224 -5.01 -3.97 -13.01
C TRP A 224 -3.56 -4.20 -12.61
N THR A 225 -2.62 -3.63 -13.35
CA THR A 225 -1.17 -3.65 -13.01
C THR A 225 -0.83 -2.41 -12.19
N ARG A 226 -0.27 -2.56 -10.99
CA ARG A 226 0.18 -1.40 -10.20
C ARG A 226 1.45 -0.81 -10.82
N LEU A 227 1.43 0.50 -11.09
CA LEU A 227 2.60 1.23 -11.58
C LEU A 227 3.38 1.86 -10.42
N VAL A 228 2.69 2.34 -9.39
CA VAL A 228 3.33 2.86 -8.17
C VAL A 228 2.43 2.73 -6.95
N TYR A 229 3.06 2.51 -5.80
CA TYR A 229 2.50 2.69 -4.47
C TYR A 229 3.44 3.59 -3.65
N PHE A 230 2.87 4.55 -2.91
CA PHE A 230 3.59 5.38 -1.95
C PHE A 230 2.71 5.61 -0.73
N TYR A 231 3.27 5.38 0.46
CA TYR A 231 2.63 5.71 1.73
C TYR A 231 3.68 6.14 2.76
N LEU A 232 3.61 7.39 3.22
CA LEU A 232 4.60 7.94 4.15
C LEU A 232 4.28 7.57 5.61
N HIS A 233 4.55 6.33 5.97
CA HIS A 233 4.33 5.79 7.31
C HIS A 233 5.51 4.93 7.80
N GLY A 234 5.64 4.76 9.11
CA GLY A 234 6.73 3.97 9.71
C GLY A 234 8.04 4.76 9.90
N GLN A 235 9.19 4.07 9.85
CA GLN A 235 10.50 4.65 10.19
C GLN A 235 11.31 5.17 8.99
N ASN A 236 10.97 4.78 7.76
CA ASN A 236 11.63 5.26 6.53
C ASN A 236 11.08 6.62 6.09
N LEU A 237 11.42 7.68 6.83
CA LEU A 237 10.91 9.04 6.68
C LEU A 237 11.48 9.82 5.48
N LYS A 238 11.55 9.20 4.31
CA LYS A 238 12.11 9.81 3.08
C LYS A 238 11.03 10.00 2.02
N CYS A 239 10.85 11.25 1.60
CA CYS A 239 10.05 11.59 0.43
C CYS A 239 10.69 11.08 -0.87
N PRO A 240 9.91 10.90 -1.96
CA PRO A 240 10.47 10.64 -3.27
C PRO A 240 11.36 11.80 -3.73
N SER A 241 12.39 11.48 -4.52
CA SER A 241 13.31 12.47 -5.09
C SER A 241 12.55 13.59 -5.80
N GLY A 242 12.84 14.84 -5.42
CA GLY A 242 12.14 16.04 -5.91
C GLY A 242 11.16 16.67 -4.91
N PHE A 243 10.74 15.96 -3.86
CA PHE A 243 9.86 16.51 -2.81
C PHE A 243 10.58 16.72 -1.48
N ARG A 244 10.10 17.68 -0.66
CA ARG A 244 10.55 17.89 0.72
C ARG A 244 9.57 17.29 1.72
N LEU A 245 10.11 16.88 2.87
CA LEU A 245 9.31 16.47 4.02
C LEU A 245 8.62 17.69 4.67
N TYR A 246 7.30 17.62 4.76
CA TYR A 246 6.50 18.36 5.73
C TYR A 246 6.36 17.52 7.00
N GLN A 247 6.42 18.14 8.17
CA GLN A 247 6.13 17.50 9.45
C GLN A 247 5.41 18.48 10.39
N SER A 248 4.26 18.05 10.92
CA SER A 248 3.49 18.78 11.95
C SER A 248 3.13 17.80 13.07
N GLY A 249 3.87 17.87 14.18
CA GLY A 249 3.80 16.88 15.25
C GLY A 249 4.09 15.45 14.74
N TYR A 250 3.08 14.59 14.77
CA TYR A 250 3.14 13.23 14.24
C TYR A 250 2.87 13.13 12.73
N TYR A 251 2.12 14.07 12.16
CA TYR A 251 1.72 14.07 10.75
C TYR A 251 2.90 14.44 9.85
N LYS A 252 2.99 13.76 8.70
CA LYS A 252 4.06 13.94 7.71
C LYS A 252 3.50 13.79 6.31
N ALA A 253 4.06 14.54 5.37
CA ALA A 253 3.73 14.46 3.95
C ALA A 253 4.88 14.99 3.08
N CYS A 254 4.75 14.87 1.76
CA CYS A 254 5.78 15.24 0.79
C CYS A 254 5.27 16.32 -0.16
N GLY A 255 5.88 17.50 -0.09
CA GLY A 255 5.48 18.69 -0.86
C GLY A 255 6.61 19.29 -1.68
N ARG A 256 6.37 20.45 -2.30
CA ARG A 256 7.32 21.12 -3.20
C ARG A 256 8.58 21.60 -2.45
N PRO A 257 9.79 21.55 -3.05
CA PRO A 257 11.00 22.15 -2.49
C PRO A 257 10.77 23.60 -2.06
N ALA A 258 11.49 24.06 -1.04
CA ALA A 258 11.27 25.38 -0.46
C ALA A 258 11.51 26.50 -1.49
N THR A 259 10.43 27.18 -1.86
CA THR A 259 10.41 28.30 -2.82
C THR A 259 9.56 29.46 -2.31
N SER A 260 9.88 30.67 -2.76
CA SER A 260 9.13 31.91 -2.54
C SER A 260 8.22 32.31 -3.71
N SER A 261 8.05 31.45 -4.71
CA SER A 261 7.19 31.67 -5.88
C SER A 261 6.54 30.37 -6.37
N GLY A 262 5.50 30.51 -7.19
CA GLY A 262 4.84 29.40 -7.88
C GLY A 262 5.79 28.45 -8.59
N SER A 263 5.45 27.17 -8.53
CA SER A 263 6.29 26.06 -9.03
C SER A 263 5.53 24.75 -9.01
N CYS A 264 6.07 23.74 -9.71
CA CYS A 264 5.73 22.34 -9.49
C CYS A 264 6.97 21.54 -9.11
N ALA A 265 6.78 20.54 -8.26
CA ALA A 265 7.71 19.44 -8.05
C ALA A 265 7.09 18.16 -8.61
N SER A 266 7.85 17.33 -9.31
CA SER A 266 7.32 16.15 -10.00
C SER A 266 8.17 14.90 -9.85
N VAL A 267 7.49 13.77 -9.85
CA VAL A 267 8.06 12.43 -9.98
C VAL A 267 7.46 11.74 -11.19
N GLN A 268 8.30 11.08 -11.98
CA GLN A 268 7.88 10.31 -13.16
C GLN A 268 8.00 8.82 -12.87
N PHE A 269 6.99 8.07 -13.29
CA PHE A 269 6.91 6.63 -13.16
C PHE A 269 7.08 6.00 -14.55
N PRO A 270 8.28 5.45 -14.86
CA PRO A 270 8.49 4.74 -16.12
C PRO A 270 7.63 3.48 -16.19
N PHE A 271 7.21 3.13 -17.40
CA PHE A 271 6.24 2.07 -17.70
C PHE A 271 6.89 0.72 -18.03
N HIS A 272 8.23 0.63 -18.12
CA HIS A 272 9.00 -0.61 -18.29
C HIS A 272 8.52 -1.58 -19.41
N GLY A 273 7.94 -1.05 -20.49
CA GLY A 273 7.39 -1.86 -21.58
C GLY A 273 6.00 -2.45 -21.31
N ILE A 274 5.27 -1.94 -20.32
CA ILE A 274 3.82 -2.05 -20.22
C ILE A 274 3.20 -1.09 -21.26
N SER A 275 2.19 -1.57 -21.98
CA SER A 275 1.31 -0.75 -22.81
C SER A 275 -0.09 -0.78 -22.20
N TYR A 276 -0.73 0.39 -22.09
CA TYR A 276 -2.00 0.55 -21.35
C TYR A 276 -2.96 1.50 -22.09
N SER A 277 -4.27 1.31 -21.97
CA SER A 277 -5.28 2.27 -22.39
C SER A 277 -6.14 2.82 -21.25
N GLN A 278 -5.98 2.32 -20.02
CA GLN A 278 -6.65 2.88 -18.84
C GLN A 278 -5.68 3.20 -17.71
N ILE A 279 -6.04 4.23 -16.93
CA ILE A 279 -5.38 4.61 -15.68
C ILE A 279 -6.43 4.68 -14.58
N CYS A 280 -6.16 4.04 -13.44
CA CYS A 280 -6.98 4.13 -12.24
C CYS A 280 -6.07 4.42 -11.04
N GLY A 281 -6.44 5.37 -10.19
CA GLY A 281 -5.60 5.69 -9.03
C GLY A 281 -6.29 6.55 -7.99
N ARG A 282 -5.58 6.78 -6.89
CA ARG A 282 -5.98 7.71 -5.83
C ARG A 282 -4.74 8.35 -5.20
N VAL A 283 -4.91 9.58 -4.71
CA VAL A 283 -3.90 10.38 -4.04
C VAL A 283 -4.55 10.98 -2.80
N THR A 284 -3.83 11.07 -1.70
CA THR A 284 -4.32 11.74 -0.48
C THR A 284 -3.21 12.61 0.10
N GLY A 285 -3.57 13.82 0.53
CA GLY A 285 -2.63 14.82 1.03
C GLY A 285 -3.22 15.71 2.12
N PHE A 286 -2.60 16.87 2.30
CA PHE A 286 -3.03 17.90 3.24
C PHE A 286 -2.98 19.27 2.57
N GLN A 287 -3.85 20.19 3.01
CA GLN A 287 -3.70 21.60 2.71
C GLN A 287 -2.56 22.18 3.57
N TYR A 288 -1.70 23.00 2.97
CA TYR A 288 -0.79 23.87 3.71
C TYR A 288 -1.08 25.34 3.37
N GLY A 289 -1.53 26.09 4.38
CA GLY A 289 -1.87 27.51 4.25
C GLY A 289 -3.06 27.80 3.33
N SER A 290 -2.92 28.72 2.37
CA SER A 290 -4.07 29.38 1.71
C SER A 290 -4.52 28.85 0.34
N THR A 291 -4.01 27.69 -0.08
CA THR A 291 -4.20 27.07 -1.41
C THR A 291 -5.54 27.39 -2.10
N ASP A 292 -5.52 27.91 -3.32
CA ASP A 292 -6.70 28.53 -3.95
C ASP A 292 -7.32 27.76 -5.15
N ALA A 293 -7.00 26.47 -5.24
CA ALA A 293 -7.38 25.52 -6.29
C ALA A 293 -6.90 25.90 -7.69
N ILE A 294 -7.60 26.81 -8.38
CA ILE A 294 -7.34 27.23 -9.76
C ILE A 294 -7.79 28.69 -9.98
N ASN A 295 -7.43 29.58 -9.06
CA ASN A 295 -7.77 31.00 -9.09
C ASN A 295 -7.12 31.73 -10.29
N TYR A 296 -7.22 33.07 -10.33
CA TYR A 296 -6.54 33.93 -11.30
C TYR A 296 -6.82 33.57 -12.77
N VAL A 297 -8.11 33.48 -13.16
CA VAL A 297 -8.58 33.20 -14.54
C VAL A 297 -7.94 34.02 -15.66
N SER A 298 -7.39 35.20 -15.36
CA SER A 298 -6.68 36.08 -16.30
C SER A 298 -5.19 35.75 -16.48
N SER A 299 -4.62 34.82 -15.71
CA SER A 299 -3.19 34.50 -15.76
C SER A 299 -2.84 33.55 -16.92
N SER A 300 -1.63 33.71 -17.46
CA SER A 300 -1.13 32.89 -18.56
C SER A 300 -0.66 31.50 -18.09
N TYR A 301 -0.15 31.36 -16.87
CA TYR A 301 0.29 30.08 -16.31
C TYR A 301 -0.89 29.11 -16.14
N ARG A 302 -2.05 29.62 -15.70
CA ARG A 302 -3.26 28.83 -15.44
C ARG A 302 -3.76 28.05 -16.66
N ASN A 303 -3.52 28.55 -17.86
CA ASN A 303 -3.99 27.90 -19.10
C ASN A 303 -2.91 27.03 -19.76
N ASN A 304 -1.78 26.78 -19.10
CA ASN A 304 -0.68 25.97 -19.57
C ASN A 304 -0.48 24.72 -18.68
N ILE A 305 -0.69 23.52 -19.24
CA ILE A 305 -0.50 22.24 -18.55
C ILE A 305 0.93 22.04 -18.03
N ASP A 306 1.95 22.62 -18.67
CA ASP A 306 3.34 22.51 -18.23
C ASP A 306 3.67 23.42 -17.04
N SER A 307 2.80 24.41 -16.75
CA SER A 307 2.99 25.36 -15.65
C SER A 307 2.38 24.86 -14.34
N TYR A 308 2.45 25.71 -13.31
CA TYR A 308 1.83 25.53 -11.99
C TYR A 308 0.35 25.91 -12.00
N TYR A 309 -0.41 25.38 -12.96
CA TYR A 309 -1.79 25.82 -13.26
C TYR A 309 -2.84 25.56 -12.16
N VAL A 310 -2.44 24.89 -11.08
CA VAL A 310 -3.27 24.36 -9.99
C VAL A 310 -2.48 24.36 -8.69
N ASP A 311 -3.16 24.75 -7.62
CA ASP A 311 -2.80 24.47 -6.24
C ASP A 311 -3.32 23.07 -5.88
N GLY A 312 -2.41 22.11 -5.74
CA GLY A 312 -2.78 20.70 -5.61
C GLY A 312 -1.84 19.73 -6.34
N VAL A 313 -2.43 18.64 -6.86
CA VAL A 313 -1.74 17.58 -7.60
C VAL A 313 -2.22 17.52 -9.05
N SER A 314 -1.28 17.53 -9.99
CA SER A 314 -1.52 17.29 -11.41
C SER A 314 -0.97 15.92 -11.79
N ILE A 315 -1.87 15.01 -12.22
CA ILE A 315 -1.50 13.72 -12.83
C ILE A 315 -1.51 13.90 -14.35
N THR A 316 -0.39 13.60 -14.98
CA THR A 316 -0.21 13.74 -16.44
C THR A 316 0.52 12.54 -17.02
N ARG A 317 0.54 12.42 -18.36
CA ARG A 317 1.33 11.39 -19.05
C ARG A 317 2.07 11.92 -20.28
N GLY A 318 3.22 11.30 -20.56
CA GLY A 318 3.93 11.45 -21.83
C GLY A 318 4.62 12.80 -22.06
N SER A 319 5.28 12.91 -23.21
CA SER A 319 5.91 14.14 -23.71
C SER A 319 5.61 14.30 -25.21
N PRO A 320 4.89 15.36 -25.64
CA PRO A 320 4.35 16.46 -24.84
C PRO A 320 3.32 16.01 -23.80
N ARG A 321 3.24 16.78 -22.70
CA ARG A 321 2.46 16.45 -21.50
C ARG A 321 0.95 16.42 -21.79
N GLN A 322 0.31 15.30 -21.49
CA GLN A 322 -1.14 15.09 -21.65
C GLN A 322 -1.84 14.99 -20.29
N HIS A 323 -3.05 15.51 -20.18
CA HIS A 323 -3.83 15.49 -18.93
C HIS A 323 -4.40 14.10 -18.60
N VAL A 324 -4.23 13.67 -17.34
CA VAL A 324 -4.87 12.48 -16.77
C VAL A 324 -5.92 12.92 -15.75
N TRP A 325 -5.51 13.56 -14.66
CA TRP A 325 -6.40 14.04 -13.60
C TRP A 325 -5.83 15.28 -12.89
N THR A 326 -6.68 16.11 -12.32
CA THR A 326 -6.28 17.19 -11.40
C THR A 326 -6.91 16.96 -10.03
N LEU A 327 -6.16 17.06 -8.94
CA LEU A 327 -6.69 17.10 -7.59
C LEU A 327 -6.35 18.47 -7.02
N MET A 328 -7.36 19.28 -6.71
CA MET A 328 -7.21 20.69 -6.36
C MET A 328 -7.39 20.89 -4.85
N ALA A 329 -6.59 21.75 -4.23
CA ALA A 329 -6.72 22.15 -2.83
C ALA A 329 -7.39 23.53 -2.76
N GLY A 330 -8.62 23.59 -2.27
CA GLY A 330 -9.38 24.83 -2.11
C GLY A 330 -9.04 25.59 -0.82
N TYR A 331 -9.44 26.86 -0.75
CA TYR A 331 -9.07 27.75 0.37
C TYR A 331 -9.75 27.38 1.70
N SER A 332 -11.05 27.03 1.66
CA SER A 332 -11.83 26.53 2.80
C SER A 332 -13.20 25.95 2.43
N GLU A 333 -13.74 25.09 3.32
CA GLU A 333 -15.02 24.38 3.14
C GLU A 333 -16.21 25.32 2.88
N GLY A 334 -16.09 26.54 3.43
CA GLY A 334 -17.09 27.59 3.37
C GLY A 334 -16.87 28.65 2.27
N SER A 335 -15.88 28.49 1.38
CA SER A 335 -15.67 29.44 0.29
C SER A 335 -16.53 29.12 -0.95
N SER A 336 -17.03 30.17 -1.60
CA SER A 336 -17.57 30.18 -2.96
C SER A 336 -16.97 31.30 -3.83
N ALA A 337 -15.89 31.94 -3.35
CA ALA A 337 -15.15 32.98 -4.06
C ALA A 337 -14.20 32.39 -5.13
N SER A 338 -13.34 33.20 -5.75
CA SER A 338 -12.45 32.74 -6.83
C SER A 338 -11.37 31.73 -6.40
N ASN A 339 -11.16 31.60 -5.09
CA ASN A 339 -10.28 30.63 -4.42
C ASN A 339 -11.02 29.38 -3.90
N ALA A 340 -12.31 29.25 -4.21
CA ALA A 340 -13.11 28.09 -3.87
C ALA A 340 -12.91 26.95 -4.87
N CYS A 341 -13.21 25.74 -4.43
CA CYS A 341 -13.31 24.61 -5.34
C CYS A 341 -14.38 24.84 -6.43
N PRO A 342 -14.15 24.39 -7.69
CA PRO A 342 -15.10 24.59 -8.79
C PRO A 342 -16.46 23.92 -8.58
N CYS A 343 -16.50 22.88 -7.75
CA CYS A 343 -17.69 22.12 -7.37
C CYS A 343 -18.41 22.66 -6.12
N ASN A 344 -17.91 23.73 -5.48
CA ASN A 344 -18.57 24.29 -4.31
C ASN A 344 -19.93 24.92 -4.65
N THR A 345 -20.87 24.79 -3.72
CA THR A 345 -22.22 25.33 -3.81
C THR A 345 -22.18 26.85 -3.97
N GLY A 346 -22.58 27.34 -5.15
CA GLY A 346 -22.53 28.77 -5.49
C GLY A 346 -21.17 29.27 -5.98
N SER A 347 -20.18 28.38 -6.19
CA SER A 347 -18.92 28.72 -6.86
C SER A 347 -19.17 29.18 -8.30
N SER A 348 -18.31 30.09 -8.77
CA SER A 348 -18.27 30.54 -10.16
C SER A 348 -16.94 30.21 -10.86
N VAL A 349 -16.07 29.45 -10.18
CA VAL A 349 -14.74 29.07 -10.69
C VAL A 349 -14.91 28.05 -11.82
N SER A 350 -14.44 28.40 -13.02
CA SER A 350 -14.49 27.54 -14.20
C SER A 350 -13.19 26.78 -14.42
N VAL A 351 -13.29 25.46 -14.62
CA VAL A 351 -12.14 24.60 -14.93
C VAL A 351 -11.59 24.84 -16.33
N GLN A 352 -10.28 24.65 -16.50
CA GLN A 352 -9.60 24.69 -17.78
C GLN A 352 -10.15 23.61 -18.73
N SER A 353 -10.21 23.93 -20.03
CA SER A 353 -10.74 23.02 -21.06
C SER A 353 -9.98 21.69 -21.18
N PHE A 354 -8.69 21.65 -20.85
CA PHE A 354 -7.89 20.42 -20.84
C PHE A 354 -8.15 19.53 -19.63
N ILE A 355 -8.73 20.06 -18.54
CA ILE A 355 -9.14 19.28 -17.36
C ILE A 355 -10.54 18.73 -17.61
N GLY A 356 -11.49 19.58 -18.01
CA GLY A 356 -12.91 19.22 -18.12
C GLY A 356 -13.42 18.63 -16.80
N ASN A 357 -14.10 17.49 -16.87
CA ASN A 357 -14.65 16.79 -15.69
C ASN A 357 -13.63 15.89 -14.97
N ASN A 358 -12.36 15.88 -15.38
CA ASN A 358 -11.34 14.96 -14.87
C ASN A 358 -10.61 15.57 -13.65
N TYR A 359 -11.37 15.93 -12.62
CA TYR A 359 -10.81 16.51 -11.40
C TYR A 359 -11.53 16.10 -10.12
N PHE A 360 -10.80 16.21 -9.02
CA PHE A 360 -11.33 16.31 -7.66
C PHE A 360 -10.91 17.66 -7.07
N CYS A 361 -11.67 18.17 -6.09
CA CYS A 361 -11.31 19.35 -5.32
C CYS A 361 -11.88 19.23 -3.91
N GLU A 362 -11.12 19.64 -2.90
CA GLU A 362 -11.49 19.57 -1.48
C GLU A 362 -10.64 20.62 -0.73
N SER A 363 -11.01 21.02 0.48
CA SER A 363 -10.14 21.82 1.35
C SER A 363 -9.93 21.14 2.70
N GLY A 364 -8.75 21.32 3.30
CA GLY A 364 -8.48 20.82 4.65
C GLY A 364 -8.89 21.82 5.75
N ASN A 365 -9.54 22.93 5.37
CA ASN A 365 -9.74 24.09 6.24
C ASN A 365 -11.24 24.38 6.52
N PRO A 366 -11.77 23.98 7.69
CA PRO A 366 -13.14 24.30 8.11
C PRO A 366 -13.46 25.79 8.32
N ASN A 367 -12.48 26.68 8.23
CA ASN A 367 -12.61 28.08 8.66
C ASN A 367 -12.54 29.05 7.48
N SER A 368 -13.26 30.16 7.56
CA SER A 368 -13.21 31.24 6.54
C SER A 368 -11.87 32.01 6.50
N GLY A 369 -10.97 31.75 7.44
CA GLY A 369 -9.60 32.28 7.45
C GLY A 369 -8.57 31.16 7.38
N THR A 370 -7.43 31.44 6.75
CA THR A 370 -6.31 30.51 6.61
C THR A 370 -5.17 30.85 7.59
N SER A 371 -4.21 29.95 7.73
CA SER A 371 -2.98 30.15 8.51
C SER A 371 -1.90 29.21 7.98
N ASN A 372 -0.63 29.63 8.05
CA ASN A 372 0.53 28.96 7.43
C ASN A 372 0.95 27.67 8.18
N THR A 373 -0.01 26.77 8.37
CA THR A 373 0.10 25.47 9.03
C THR A 373 -0.26 24.35 8.05
N LEU A 374 0.20 23.14 8.37
CA LEU A 374 -0.37 21.93 7.78
C LEU A 374 -1.73 21.69 8.43
N TYR A 375 -2.78 21.56 7.62
CA TYR A 375 -4.11 21.18 8.08
C TYR A 375 -4.17 19.65 8.12
N THR A 376 -4.33 19.08 9.32
CA THR A 376 -4.18 17.62 9.55
C THR A 376 -5.39 16.97 10.22
N SER A 377 -6.48 17.72 10.38
CA SER A 377 -7.76 17.21 10.91
C SER A 377 -8.68 16.70 9.82
N ASP A 378 -8.40 17.09 8.58
CA ASP A 378 -9.08 16.69 7.36
C ASP A 378 -8.02 16.39 6.29
N TYR A 379 -8.32 15.47 5.37
CA TYR A 379 -7.36 14.83 4.47
C TYR A 379 -7.78 15.06 3.01
N LEU A 380 -7.02 15.88 2.29
CA LEU A 380 -7.34 16.22 0.90
C LEU A 380 -7.43 14.97 0.02
N TRP A 381 -8.58 14.84 -0.63
CA TRP A 381 -8.94 13.84 -1.63
C TRP A 381 -9.04 12.41 -1.07
N ASP A 382 -9.43 12.27 0.21
CA ASP A 382 -9.83 10.96 0.77
C ASP A 382 -11.30 10.58 0.45
N HIS A 383 -12.12 11.57 0.04
CA HIS A 383 -13.55 11.47 -0.25
C HIS A 383 -14.40 11.00 0.95
N GLN A 384 -13.96 11.29 2.17
CA GLN A 384 -14.70 11.01 3.39
C GLN A 384 -15.76 12.09 3.64
N SER A 385 -16.97 11.84 3.11
CA SER A 385 -18.16 12.71 3.21
C SER A 385 -18.65 13.07 4.63
N SER A 386 -17.95 12.63 5.69
CA SER A 386 -18.15 13.13 7.06
C SER A 386 -17.30 14.37 7.38
N TYR A 387 -16.31 14.71 6.58
CA TYR A 387 -15.47 15.91 6.73
C TYR A 387 -15.77 16.96 5.65
N CYS A 388 -15.85 16.57 4.38
CA CYS A 388 -16.29 17.43 3.29
C CYS A 388 -17.75 17.91 3.48
N ARG A 389 -17.91 19.18 3.86
CA ARG A 389 -19.12 19.78 4.44
C ARG A 389 -19.51 21.08 3.75
N SER A 390 -20.37 21.88 4.41
CA SER A 390 -20.59 23.29 4.10
C SER A 390 -20.93 23.53 2.62
N LEU A 391 -20.14 24.31 1.89
CA LEU A 391 -20.34 24.55 0.46
C LEU A 391 -19.68 23.48 -0.41
N GLU A 392 -18.61 22.85 0.03
CA GLU A 392 -17.82 21.87 -0.75
C GLU A 392 -18.40 20.46 -0.81
N SER A 393 -19.39 20.12 0.02
CA SER A 393 -20.10 18.82 0.01
C SER A 393 -20.41 18.23 -1.40
N PRO A 394 -20.79 19.01 -2.45
CA PRO A 394 -20.99 18.46 -3.80
C PRO A 394 -19.73 17.86 -4.45
N CYS A 395 -18.53 18.33 -4.11
CA CYS A 395 -17.26 17.81 -4.61
C CYS A 395 -17.05 16.33 -4.26
N CYS A 396 -17.48 15.95 -3.06
CA CYS A 396 -17.21 14.64 -2.46
C CYS A 396 -18.37 13.64 -2.65
N ASN A 397 -19.45 14.06 -3.32
CA ASN A 397 -20.58 13.20 -3.72
C ASN A 397 -20.26 12.31 -4.95
N SER A 398 -18.99 11.95 -5.14
CA SER A 398 -18.49 11.09 -6.21
C SER A 398 -18.28 9.65 -5.72
N ASN A 399 -18.03 8.70 -6.64
CA ASN A 399 -18.00 7.26 -6.35
C ASN A 399 -16.70 6.78 -5.64
N GLY A 400 -16.32 7.45 -4.56
CA GLY A 400 -15.09 7.21 -3.79
C GLY A 400 -13.84 7.86 -4.40
N PRO A 401 -12.68 7.73 -3.73
CA PRO A 401 -11.46 8.51 -4.02
C PRO A 401 -10.68 8.09 -5.27
N TRP A 402 -11.31 7.34 -6.19
CA TRP A 402 -10.66 6.73 -7.33
C TRP A 402 -10.90 7.54 -8.61
N PHE A 403 -9.84 8.16 -9.12
CA PHE A 403 -9.87 8.71 -10.48
C PHE A 403 -9.75 7.57 -11.50
N HIS A 404 -10.48 7.69 -12.60
CA HIS A 404 -10.45 6.74 -13.73
C HIS A 404 -10.35 7.50 -15.05
N ARG A 405 -9.42 7.11 -15.90
CA ARG A 405 -9.29 7.58 -17.28
C ARG A 405 -9.23 6.39 -18.19
N ASP A 406 -10.17 6.32 -19.12
CA ASP A 406 -10.25 5.32 -20.17
C ASP A 406 -9.99 6.01 -21.52
N TYR A 407 -8.99 5.54 -22.25
CA TYR A 407 -8.64 5.99 -23.60
C TYR A 407 -9.18 5.04 -24.69
N GLY A 408 -9.99 4.05 -24.31
CA GLY A 408 -10.64 3.08 -25.19
C GLY A 408 -9.64 2.06 -25.75
N SER A 409 -9.63 1.88 -27.06
CA SER A 409 -8.66 1.02 -27.76
C SER A 409 -7.29 1.68 -27.99
N ASN A 410 -7.12 2.95 -27.62
CA ASN A 410 -5.87 3.68 -27.83
C ASN A 410 -4.91 3.36 -26.68
N THR A 411 -4.06 2.35 -26.87
CA THR A 411 -2.99 2.05 -25.93
C THR A 411 -1.80 3.00 -26.11
N THR A 412 -1.06 3.23 -25.04
CA THR A 412 0.18 4.01 -25.04
C THR A 412 1.23 3.37 -24.13
N THR A 413 2.49 3.75 -24.35
CA THR A 413 3.63 3.49 -23.48
C THR A 413 4.20 4.81 -22.97
N ASP A 414 3.32 5.71 -22.51
CA ASP A 414 3.72 6.99 -21.89
C ASP A 414 4.07 6.78 -20.41
N TYR A 415 5.08 7.49 -19.90
CA TYR A 415 5.27 7.60 -18.44
C TYR A 415 4.08 8.32 -17.81
N ILE A 416 3.75 7.96 -16.56
CA ILE A 416 2.82 8.73 -15.74
C ILE A 416 3.64 9.65 -14.83
N GLU A 417 3.23 10.89 -14.69
CA GLU A 417 3.88 11.90 -13.85
C GLU A 417 2.90 12.41 -12.79
N LEU A 418 3.30 12.36 -11.52
CA LEU A 418 2.63 13.04 -10.42
C LEU A 418 3.39 14.32 -10.11
N ARG A 419 2.70 15.46 -10.18
CA ARG A 419 3.24 16.78 -9.89
C ARG A 419 2.49 17.37 -8.70
N VAL A 420 3.18 17.80 -7.64
CA VAL A 420 2.60 18.73 -6.66
C VAL A 420 2.89 20.14 -7.17
N CYS A 421 1.88 20.97 -7.31
CA CYS A 421 1.94 22.31 -7.88
C CYS A 421 1.28 23.34 -6.96
N GLY A 422 1.62 24.61 -7.16
CA GLY A 422 0.89 25.76 -6.64
C GLY A 422 1.46 27.08 -7.15
N ASP A 423 0.66 28.14 -7.14
CA ASP A 423 1.00 29.41 -7.80
C ASP A 423 1.71 30.46 -6.93
N GLU A 424 1.57 30.38 -5.60
CA GLU A 424 2.46 31.02 -4.65
C GLU A 424 3.61 30.12 -4.14
N GLY A 425 4.48 30.72 -3.32
CA GLY A 425 5.58 30.05 -2.65
C GLY A 425 5.14 29.20 -1.44
N THR A 426 5.88 28.12 -1.21
CA THR A 426 5.61 27.05 -0.23
C THR A 426 5.64 27.44 1.26
N GLN A 427 5.78 28.74 1.57
CA GLN A 427 5.55 29.29 2.91
C GLN A 427 4.11 29.76 3.11
N ASN A 428 3.39 30.05 2.02
CA ASN A 428 1.96 30.36 2.05
C ASN A 428 1.11 29.19 1.54
N GLU A 429 1.52 28.51 0.47
CA GLU A 429 0.66 27.54 -0.22
C GLU A 429 1.43 26.29 -0.63
N ASP A 430 0.95 25.11 -0.25
CA ASP A 430 1.38 23.84 -0.83
C ASP A 430 0.34 22.73 -0.56
N SER A 431 0.41 21.65 -1.33
CA SER A 431 -0.49 20.49 -1.18
C SER A 431 0.28 19.18 -0.99
N PRO A 432 1.04 19.02 0.12
CA PRO A 432 1.92 17.88 0.32
C PRO A 432 1.15 16.55 0.45
N VAL A 433 1.58 15.53 -0.29
CA VAL A 433 0.95 14.21 -0.33
C VAL A 433 1.49 13.26 0.75
N ILE A 434 0.60 12.56 1.44
CA ILE A 434 0.96 11.46 2.37
C ILE A 434 0.88 10.09 1.70
N TYR A 435 0.05 9.98 0.65
CA TYR A 435 -0.33 8.71 0.05
C TYR A 435 -0.64 8.84 -1.44
N TYR A 436 -0.26 7.84 -2.24
CA TYR A 436 -0.84 7.61 -3.57
C TYR A 436 -0.66 6.16 -4.02
N GLU A 437 -1.63 5.65 -4.77
CA GLU A 437 -1.46 4.42 -5.58
C GLU A 437 -2.05 4.62 -6.97
N ILE A 438 -1.30 4.20 -8.00
CA ILE A 438 -1.70 4.34 -9.41
C ILE A 438 -1.50 3.01 -10.12
N TYR A 439 -2.53 2.61 -10.87
CA TYR A 439 -2.62 1.39 -11.64
C TYR A 439 -2.88 1.72 -13.11
N VAL A 440 -2.40 0.85 -13.99
CA VAL A 440 -2.60 0.88 -15.43
C VAL A 440 -3.20 -0.43 -15.92
N LYS A 441 -3.87 -0.38 -17.07
CA LYS A 441 -4.49 -1.52 -17.75
C LYS A 441 -4.42 -1.33 -19.25
#